data_AF-X1NXU8-F1
#
_entry.id   AF-X1NXU8-F1
#
_cell.length_a   1.000
_cell.length_b   1.000
_cell.length_c   1.000
_cell.angle_alpha   90.00
_cell.angle_beta   90.00
_cell.angle_gamma   90.00
#
_symmetry.space_group_name_H-M   'P 1'
#
loop_
_entity.id
_entity.type
_entity.pdbx_description
1 polymer ?
#
loop_
_entity_poly.entity_id
_entity_poly.type
_entity_poly.pdbx_seq_one_letter_code
_entity_poly.pdbx_strand_id
1 'polypeptide(L)'
;MTDPTVASGPDDVTCANCGKTFPWHEAYNQRDTPGSYAHNPPGHGDFRPRAFCPHCGFLVAEWDIDRRADRDQWRWYGPNAEANQDKPFPPDPDSLWGRDVPTSARSITEEESLDLPRVRELLEESERDQQRREEEKARQLAPDDLDGHCERGFLHLKEDELDDAIAEFNGCLEGRIDYAPAHRGLGWAHYL
;
A
#
# COMPACT_ATOMS: atom_id res chain seq x y z
N MET A 1 1.52 -17.48 43.36
CA MET A 1 0.18 -18.08 43.47
C MET A 1 -0.10 -18.71 42.13
N THR A 2 -0.06 -20.04 42.05
CA THR A 2 -0.36 -20.79 40.83
C THR A 2 -1.86 -20.73 40.58
N ASP A 3 -2.26 -20.09 39.48
CA ASP A 3 -3.65 -20.06 39.01
C ASP A 3 -4.14 -21.51 38.83
N PRO A 4 -5.33 -21.89 39.32
CA PRO A 4 -5.85 -23.23 39.13
C PRO A 4 -6.06 -23.43 37.63
N THR A 5 -5.42 -24.44 37.06
CA THR A 5 -5.66 -24.93 35.69
C THR A 5 -7.16 -25.07 35.47
N VAL A 6 -7.76 -24.10 34.81
CA VAL A 6 -9.11 -24.19 34.26
C VAL A 6 -9.02 -25.29 33.20
N ALA A 7 -9.65 -26.43 33.46
CA ALA A 7 -9.62 -27.56 32.56
C ALA A 7 -10.19 -27.14 31.19
N SER A 8 -9.55 -27.61 30.12
CA SER A 8 -9.96 -27.31 28.75
C SER A 8 -11.43 -27.61 28.51
N GLY A 9 -12.16 -26.61 28.00
CA GLY A 9 -13.57 -26.72 27.67
C GLY A 9 -13.82 -27.21 26.25
N PRO A 10 -15.08 -27.53 25.90
CA PRO A 10 -15.46 -27.89 24.53
C PRO A 10 -15.19 -26.74 23.52
N ASP A 11 -15.11 -25.50 24.01
CA ASP A 11 -14.91 -24.29 23.22
C ASP A 11 -13.43 -23.87 23.11
N ASP A 12 -12.51 -24.63 23.72
CA ASP A 12 -11.08 -24.35 23.63
C ASP A 12 -10.59 -24.46 22.18
N VAL A 13 -9.66 -23.57 21.83
CA VAL A 13 -9.08 -23.46 20.50
C VAL A 13 -7.68 -24.05 20.46
N THR A 14 -7.33 -24.67 19.34
CA THR A 14 -6.04 -25.30 19.09
C THR A 14 -5.15 -24.36 18.29
N CYS A 15 -3.95 -24.07 18.79
CA CYS A 15 -2.96 -23.35 18.00
C CYS A 15 -2.38 -24.27 16.91
N ALA A 16 -2.58 -23.91 15.64
CA ALA A 16 -2.06 -24.69 14.52
C ALA A 16 -0.52 -24.75 14.46
N ASN A 17 0.20 -23.83 15.13
CA ASN A 17 1.66 -23.82 15.18
C ASN A 17 2.23 -24.77 16.25
N CYS A 18 1.76 -24.67 17.50
CA CYS A 18 2.32 -25.44 18.61
C CYS A 18 1.45 -26.62 19.07
N GLY A 19 0.26 -26.81 18.50
CA GLY A 19 -0.67 -27.90 18.80
C GLY A 19 -1.34 -27.82 20.17
N LYS A 20 -1.04 -26.81 20.99
CA LYS A 20 -1.63 -26.65 22.33
C LYS A 20 -3.02 -26.03 22.24
N THR A 21 -3.91 -26.51 23.10
CA THR A 21 -5.27 -25.98 23.29
C THR A 21 -5.28 -24.94 24.40
N PHE A 22 -6.07 -23.88 24.22
CA PHE A 22 -6.25 -22.85 25.23
C PHE A 22 -7.64 -22.20 25.11
N PRO A 23 -8.21 -21.70 26.22
CA PRO A 23 -9.42 -20.91 26.19
C PRO A 23 -9.12 -19.45 25.80
N TRP A 24 -10.08 -18.75 25.19
CA TRP A 24 -9.87 -17.39 24.69
C TRP A 24 -9.43 -16.35 25.73
N HIS A 25 -9.80 -16.53 27.01
CA HIS A 25 -9.36 -15.64 28.09
C HIS A 25 -7.86 -15.76 28.41
N GLU A 26 -7.20 -16.83 27.95
CA GLU A 26 -5.75 -16.97 28.08
C GLU A 26 -4.99 -16.33 26.91
N ALA A 27 -5.63 -16.14 25.75
CA ALA A 27 -5.01 -15.54 24.58
C ALA A 27 -4.51 -14.12 24.88
N TYR A 28 -3.43 -13.73 24.19
CA TYR A 28 -3.01 -12.33 24.17
C TYR A 28 -3.88 -11.58 23.14
N ASN A 29 -4.46 -10.45 23.55
CA ASN A 29 -5.29 -9.60 22.69
C ASN A 29 -4.82 -8.14 22.83
N GLN A 30 -4.82 -7.39 21.73
CA GLN A 30 -4.41 -5.98 21.77
C GLN A 30 -5.30 -5.09 20.91
N ARG A 31 -5.48 -3.87 21.44
CA ARG A 31 -5.94 -2.67 20.72
C ARG A 31 -4.91 -2.23 19.67
N ASP A 32 -3.62 -2.28 20.03
CA ASP A 32 -2.49 -1.88 19.20
C ASP A 32 -1.43 -2.98 19.18
N THR A 33 -1.49 -3.83 18.16
CA THR A 33 -0.50 -4.90 18.00
C THR A 33 0.79 -4.37 17.38
N PRO A 34 1.97 -4.94 17.69
CA PRO A 34 3.19 -4.62 16.96
C PRO A 34 2.98 -4.72 15.44
N GLY A 35 3.29 -3.65 14.71
CA GLY A 35 3.07 -3.54 13.26
C GLY A 35 1.71 -2.95 12.83
N SER A 36 0.71 -2.82 13.72
CA SER A 36 -0.62 -2.28 13.32
C SER A 36 -0.55 -0.83 12.84
N TYR A 37 0.35 -0.02 13.43
CA TYR A 37 0.56 1.38 13.09
C TYR A 37 1.37 1.59 11.80
N ALA A 38 2.11 0.58 11.33
CA ALA A 38 3.00 0.72 10.17
C ALA A 38 2.23 0.69 8.83
N HIS A 39 0.96 0.27 8.85
CA HIS A 39 0.18 -0.06 7.66
C HIS A 39 -1.23 0.57 7.62
N ASN A 40 -1.53 1.54 8.49
CA ASN A 40 -2.82 2.23 8.43
C ASN A 40 -2.83 3.25 7.27
N PRO A 41 -3.80 3.16 6.33
CA PRO A 41 -4.00 4.23 5.36
C PRO A 41 -4.36 5.52 6.11
N PRO A 42 -4.01 6.71 5.57
CA PRO A 42 -4.28 7.99 6.24
C PRO A 42 -5.75 8.10 6.66
N GLY A 43 -6.02 8.27 7.96
CA GLY A 43 -7.37 8.45 8.50
C GLY A 43 -8.12 7.19 8.96
N HIS A 44 -7.50 6.01 8.97
CA HIS A 44 -8.06 4.84 9.66
C HIS A 44 -7.72 4.85 11.15
N GLY A 45 -8.72 4.70 12.01
CA GLY A 45 -8.52 4.51 13.45
C GLY A 45 -7.82 3.18 13.76
N ASP A 46 -7.12 3.15 14.90
CA ASP A 46 -6.11 2.13 15.24
C ASP A 46 -6.65 0.74 15.61
N PHE A 47 -7.97 0.51 15.52
CA PHE A 47 -8.56 -0.71 16.07
C PHE A 47 -8.58 -1.88 15.07
N ARG A 48 -7.61 -2.79 15.22
CA ARG A 48 -7.58 -4.10 14.56
C ARG A 48 -7.28 -5.20 15.57
N PRO A 49 -8.32 -5.74 16.24
CA PRO A 49 -8.18 -6.84 17.20
C PRO A 49 -7.44 -8.02 16.58
N ARG A 50 -6.44 -8.52 17.30
CA ARG A 50 -5.70 -9.74 16.97
C ARG A 50 -5.56 -10.60 18.21
N ALA A 51 -5.74 -11.91 18.06
CA ALA A 51 -5.65 -12.90 19.13
C ALA A 51 -4.48 -13.84 18.89
N PHE A 52 -3.58 -13.96 19.87
CA PHE A 52 -2.37 -14.78 19.78
C PHE A 52 -2.39 -15.95 20.77
N CYS A 53 -1.75 -17.04 20.36
CA CYS A 53 -1.54 -18.20 21.20
C CYS A 53 -0.69 -17.85 22.44
N PRO A 54 -1.15 -18.16 23.66
CA PRO A 54 -0.43 -17.85 24.90
C PRO A 54 0.89 -18.63 25.05
N HIS A 55 1.06 -19.71 24.31
CA HIS A 55 2.21 -20.60 24.46
C HIS A 55 3.36 -20.33 23.50
N CYS A 56 3.07 -19.79 22.31
CA CYS A 56 4.09 -19.57 21.28
C CYS A 56 4.00 -18.21 20.59
N GLY A 57 3.00 -17.39 20.92
CA GLY A 57 2.81 -16.08 20.31
C GLY A 57 2.37 -16.11 18.84
N PHE A 58 1.96 -17.26 18.32
CA PHE A 58 1.43 -17.37 16.95
C PHE A 58 0.06 -16.67 16.84
N LEU A 59 -0.18 -15.96 15.73
CA LEU A 59 -1.47 -15.36 15.42
C LEU A 59 -2.51 -16.45 15.17
N VAL A 60 -3.63 -16.39 15.87
CA VAL A 60 -4.69 -17.41 15.81
C VAL A 60 -5.93 -16.88 15.07
N ALA A 61 -6.36 -15.67 15.41
CA ALA A 61 -7.48 -14.99 14.76
C ALA A 61 -7.21 -13.49 14.66
N GLU A 62 -7.78 -12.87 13.63
CA GLU A 62 -7.72 -11.42 13.40
C GLU A 62 -9.08 -10.89 13.01
N TRP A 63 -9.29 -9.60 13.27
CA TRP A 63 -10.51 -8.90 12.91
C TRP A 63 -10.44 -8.44 11.45
N ASP A 64 -11.32 -8.97 10.62
CA ASP A 64 -11.36 -8.70 9.18
C ASP A 64 -12.35 -7.56 8.90
N ILE A 65 -11.81 -6.38 8.58
CA ILE A 65 -12.58 -5.19 8.19
C ILE A 65 -12.40 -4.97 6.69
N ASP A 66 -13.47 -5.19 5.93
CA ASP A 66 -13.54 -4.89 4.51
C ASP A 66 -14.75 -4.00 4.24
N ARG A 67 -14.51 -2.70 4.08
CA ARG A 67 -15.56 -1.71 3.81
C ARG A 67 -16.21 -1.88 2.43
N ARG A 68 -15.57 -2.57 1.49
CA ARG A 68 -16.14 -2.81 0.16
C ARG A 68 -17.10 -4.00 0.18
N ALA A 69 -16.76 -5.01 0.98
CA ALA A 69 -17.57 -6.21 1.17
C ALA A 69 -18.50 -6.15 2.39
N ASP A 70 -18.52 -5.02 3.12
CA ASP A 70 -19.26 -4.83 4.37
C ASP A 70 -19.01 -5.95 5.40
N ARG A 71 -17.76 -6.39 5.49
CA ARG A 71 -17.31 -7.46 6.40
C ARG A 71 -16.65 -6.82 7.62
N ASP A 72 -17.17 -7.14 8.80
CA ASP A 72 -16.70 -6.62 10.08
C ASP A 72 -16.86 -7.70 11.16
N GLN A 73 -15.96 -8.70 11.15
CA GLN A 73 -16.07 -9.89 11.99
C GLN A 73 -14.71 -10.57 12.22
N TRP A 74 -14.65 -11.45 13.22
CA TRP A 74 -13.50 -12.34 13.42
C TRP A 74 -13.26 -13.26 12.22
N ARG A 75 -11.98 -13.55 11.97
CA ARG A 75 -11.53 -14.51 10.98
C ARG A 75 -10.36 -15.31 11.52
N TRP A 76 -10.35 -16.61 11.23
CA TRP A 76 -9.22 -17.49 11.55
C TRP A 76 -8.01 -17.12 10.69
N TYR A 77 -6.84 -17.08 11.31
CA TYR A 77 -5.59 -16.81 10.62
C TYR A 77 -4.96 -18.11 10.11
N GLY A 78 -4.80 -18.21 8.79
CA GLY A 78 -4.06 -19.30 8.12
C GLY A 78 -4.52 -20.71 8.54
N PRO A 79 -3.60 -21.60 8.97
CA PRO A 79 -3.93 -23.00 9.27
C PRO A 79 -4.82 -23.17 10.50
N ASN A 80 -5.04 -22.11 11.31
CA ASN A 80 -5.99 -22.18 12.41
C ASN A 80 -7.44 -22.35 11.92
N ALA A 81 -7.75 -22.01 10.67
CA ALA A 81 -9.08 -22.19 10.09
C ALA A 81 -9.49 -23.66 10.02
N GLU A 82 -8.57 -24.53 9.61
CA GLU A 82 -8.80 -25.98 9.58
C GLU A 82 -8.77 -26.57 10.99
N ALA A 83 -7.80 -26.15 11.81
CA ALA A 83 -7.65 -26.67 13.17
C ALA A 83 -8.83 -26.33 14.11
N ASN A 84 -9.66 -25.32 13.76
CA ASN A 84 -10.71 -24.78 14.61
C ASN A 84 -12.04 -24.54 13.87
N GLN A 85 -12.30 -25.25 12.76
CA GLN A 85 -13.47 -25.01 11.90
C GLN A 85 -14.82 -25.00 12.66
N ASP A 86 -14.93 -25.81 13.73
CA ASP A 86 -16.15 -26.00 14.53
C ASP A 86 -16.09 -25.26 15.87
N LYS A 87 -15.06 -24.43 16.09
CA LYS A 87 -14.85 -23.72 17.35
C LYS A 87 -15.42 -22.31 17.29
N PRO A 88 -15.96 -21.81 18.41
CA PRO A 88 -16.44 -20.44 18.44
C PRO A 88 -15.26 -19.47 18.35
N PHE A 89 -15.47 -18.38 17.62
CA PHE A 89 -14.62 -17.21 17.70
C PHE A 89 -14.65 -16.59 19.11
N PRO A 90 -13.67 -15.75 19.44
CA PRO A 90 -13.71 -15.03 20.70
C PRO A 90 -15.01 -14.22 20.79
N PRO A 91 -15.54 -13.97 22.00
CA PRO A 91 -16.58 -12.96 22.20
C PRO A 91 -16.13 -11.59 21.66
N ASP A 92 -17.04 -10.60 21.70
CA ASP A 92 -16.86 -9.25 21.17
C ASP A 92 -15.39 -8.75 21.27
N PRO A 93 -14.83 -8.13 20.22
CA PRO A 93 -13.44 -7.67 20.22
C PRO A 93 -13.07 -6.78 21.41
N ASP A 94 -14.06 -6.15 22.05
CA ASP A 94 -13.92 -5.34 23.26
C ASP A 94 -13.92 -6.14 24.58
N SER A 95 -14.20 -7.44 24.55
CA SER A 95 -14.51 -8.26 25.74
C SER A 95 -13.33 -9.04 26.35
N LEU A 96 -12.22 -9.23 25.64
CA LEU A 96 -11.09 -10.07 26.09
C LEU A 96 -9.81 -9.27 26.41
N TRP A 97 -9.99 -8.12 27.05
CA TRP A 97 -8.92 -7.16 27.31
C TRP A 97 -8.16 -7.58 28.58
N GLY A 98 -6.82 -7.58 28.55
CA GLY A 98 -6.06 -7.66 29.81
C GLY A 98 -4.70 -8.35 29.82
N ARG A 99 -4.15 -8.85 28.71
CA ARG A 99 -2.79 -9.42 28.70
C ARG A 99 -1.92 -8.82 27.60
N ASP A 100 -0.77 -8.29 28.00
CA ASP A 100 0.24 -7.79 27.08
C ASP A 100 0.76 -8.91 26.18
N VAL A 101 0.95 -8.61 24.90
CA VAL A 101 1.59 -9.53 23.95
C VAL A 101 3.07 -9.63 24.31
N PRO A 102 3.63 -10.85 24.49
CA PRO A 102 5.05 -11.02 24.72
C PRO A 102 5.85 -10.37 23.60
N THR A 103 6.94 -9.66 23.93
CA THR A 103 7.84 -9.05 22.93
C THR A 103 8.47 -10.08 21.99
N SER A 104 8.45 -11.36 22.37
CA SER A 104 8.88 -12.51 21.58
C SER A 104 7.83 -12.99 20.57
N ALA A 105 6.58 -12.52 20.63
CA ALA A 105 5.57 -12.85 19.65
C ALA A 105 5.98 -12.28 18.28
N ARG A 106 5.80 -13.10 17.25
CA ARG A 106 6.10 -12.76 15.85
C ARG A 106 4.94 -13.25 15.00
N SER A 107 4.46 -12.40 14.10
CA SER A 107 3.72 -12.88 12.93
C SER A 107 4.67 -13.76 12.12
N ILE A 108 4.24 -14.96 11.73
CA ILE A 108 5.10 -15.94 11.03
C ILE A 108 5.09 -15.72 9.51
N THR A 109 4.15 -14.93 8.97
CA THR A 109 4.25 -14.45 7.59
C THR A 109 4.95 -13.11 7.53
N GLU A 110 5.80 -12.92 6.51
CA GLU A 110 6.06 -11.58 6.01
C GLU A 110 4.70 -10.96 5.70
N GLU A 111 4.30 -9.95 6.48
CA GLU A 111 3.19 -9.08 6.12
C GLU A 111 3.61 -8.51 4.76
N GLU A 112 2.92 -8.90 3.68
CA GLU A 112 3.28 -8.54 2.30
C GLU A 112 3.17 -7.03 2.17
N SER A 113 4.26 -6.36 2.52
CA SER A 113 4.37 -4.93 2.49
C SER A 113 4.46 -4.56 1.02
N LEU A 114 3.57 -3.70 0.56
CA LEU A 114 3.90 -2.86 -0.57
C LEU A 114 5.19 -2.13 -0.19
N ASP A 115 6.29 -2.52 -0.80
CA ASP A 115 7.56 -1.81 -0.72
C ASP A 115 7.34 -0.46 -1.38
N LEU A 116 6.81 0.50 -0.61
CA LEU A 116 6.45 1.83 -1.09
C LEU A 116 7.65 2.53 -1.77
N PRO A 117 8.90 2.38 -1.29
CA PRO A 117 10.08 2.77 -2.04
C PRO A 117 10.15 2.13 -3.44
N ARG A 118 10.02 0.81 -3.55
CA ARG A 118 10.05 0.11 -4.85
C ARG A 118 8.88 0.47 -5.75
N VAL A 119 7.67 0.63 -5.22
CA VAL A 119 6.49 1.08 -5.98
C VAL A 119 6.71 2.47 -6.54
N ARG A 120 7.29 3.39 -5.75
CA ARG A 120 7.64 4.74 -6.22
C ARG A 120 8.68 4.69 -7.33
N GLU A 121 9.74 3.89 -7.16
CA GLU A 121 10.78 3.71 -8.17
C GLU A 121 10.20 3.19 -9.50
N LEU A 122 9.30 2.21 -9.45
CA LEU A 122 8.62 1.68 -10.65
C LEU A 122 7.73 2.72 -11.32
N LEU A 123 7.07 3.58 -10.55
CA LEU A 123 6.27 4.68 -11.11
C LEU A 123 7.17 5.71 -11.80
N GLU A 124 8.29 6.11 -11.18
CA GLU A 124 9.28 7.01 -11.78
C GLU A 124 9.91 6.40 -13.04
N GLU A 125 10.22 5.10 -13.05
CA GLU A 125 10.67 4.38 -14.25
C GLU A 125 9.61 4.42 -15.36
N SER A 126 8.35 4.17 -15.03
CA SER A 126 7.24 4.22 -16.01
C SER A 126 7.06 5.62 -16.60
N GLU A 127 7.15 6.66 -15.77
CA GLU A 127 7.06 8.05 -16.24
C GLU A 127 8.23 8.41 -17.16
N ARG A 128 9.47 8.05 -16.78
CA ARG A 128 10.65 8.22 -17.65
C ARG A 128 10.52 7.46 -18.96
N ASP A 129 9.97 6.26 -18.93
CA ASP A 129 9.73 5.44 -20.13
C ASP A 129 8.69 6.07 -21.05
N GLN A 130 7.63 6.65 -20.48
CA GLN A 130 6.64 7.39 -21.24
C GLN A 130 7.26 8.63 -21.89
N GLN A 131 8.02 9.43 -21.11
CA GLN A 131 8.74 10.59 -21.59
C GLN A 131 9.59 10.23 -22.82
N ARG A 132 10.48 9.23 -22.70
CA ARG A 132 11.37 8.79 -23.79
C ARG A 132 10.62 8.40 -25.06
N ARG A 133 9.46 7.76 -24.93
CA ARG A 133 8.62 7.42 -26.09
C ARG A 133 8.00 8.65 -26.74
N GLU A 134 7.58 9.64 -25.96
CA GLU A 134 7.09 10.92 -26.48
C GLU A 134 8.21 11.67 -27.21
N GLU A 135 9.42 11.72 -26.65
CA GLU A 135 10.56 12.35 -27.34
C GLU A 135 10.96 11.60 -28.62
N GLU A 136 10.95 10.26 -28.59
CA GLU A 136 11.30 9.45 -29.77
C GLU A 136 10.29 9.67 -30.89
N LYS A 137 8.99 9.74 -30.56
CA LYS A 137 7.96 10.14 -31.53
C LYS A 137 8.24 11.53 -32.07
N ALA A 138 8.54 12.49 -31.20
CA ALA A 138 8.82 13.86 -31.61
C ALA A 138 10.07 13.96 -32.52
N ARG A 139 11.09 13.13 -32.28
CA ARG A 139 12.28 13.00 -33.15
C ARG A 139 11.99 12.30 -34.50
N GLN A 140 10.92 11.51 -34.58
CA GLN A 140 10.50 10.84 -35.82
C GLN A 140 9.58 11.71 -36.69
N LEU A 141 9.03 12.81 -36.14
CA LEU A 141 8.32 13.81 -36.93
C LEU A 141 9.34 14.57 -37.80
N ALA A 142 8.99 14.79 -39.06
CA ALA A 142 9.92 15.37 -40.02
C ALA A 142 10.34 16.80 -39.59
N PRO A 143 11.57 17.25 -39.88
CA PRO A 143 12.01 18.63 -39.58
C PRO A 143 11.14 19.73 -40.23
N ASP A 144 10.37 19.39 -41.26
CA ASP A 144 9.43 20.30 -41.91
C ASP A 144 8.00 20.21 -41.33
N ASP A 145 7.80 19.38 -40.29
CA ASP A 145 6.54 19.24 -39.55
C ASP A 145 6.49 20.24 -38.40
N LEU A 146 5.80 21.34 -38.63
CA LEU A 146 5.61 22.42 -37.66
C LEU A 146 4.95 21.94 -36.36
N ASP A 147 4.10 20.91 -36.44
CA ASP A 147 3.45 20.34 -35.27
C ASP A 147 4.50 19.62 -34.40
N GLY A 148 5.44 18.91 -35.02
CA GLY A 148 6.52 18.19 -34.32
C GLY A 148 7.55 19.11 -33.66
N HIS A 149 7.97 20.19 -34.32
CA HIS A 149 8.82 21.20 -33.70
C HIS A 149 8.15 21.83 -32.46
N CYS A 150 6.86 22.10 -32.53
CA CYS A 150 6.15 22.72 -31.43
C CYS A 150 5.88 21.73 -30.28
N GLU A 151 5.62 20.45 -30.57
CA GLU A 151 5.58 19.40 -29.55
C GLU A 151 6.92 19.23 -28.81
N ARG A 152 8.05 19.30 -29.52
CA ARG A 152 9.39 19.31 -28.91
C ARG A 152 9.60 20.53 -28.01
N GLY A 153 9.17 21.71 -28.45
CA GLY A 153 9.22 22.93 -27.61
C GLY A 153 8.41 22.79 -26.33
N PHE A 154 7.23 22.17 -26.38
CA PHE A 154 6.43 21.92 -25.16
C PHE A 154 7.04 20.86 -24.24
N LEU A 155 7.80 19.91 -24.78
CA LEU A 155 8.55 18.93 -23.99
C LEU A 155 9.69 19.61 -23.24
N HIS A 156 10.49 20.46 -23.91
CA HIS A 156 11.54 21.24 -23.26
C HIS A 156 10.99 22.17 -22.16
N LEU A 157 9.79 22.74 -22.34
CA LEU A 157 9.11 23.50 -21.28
C LEU A 157 8.78 22.67 -20.03
N LYS A 158 8.47 21.38 -20.18
CA LYS A 158 8.20 20.50 -19.03
C LYS A 158 9.47 20.17 -18.24
N GLU A 159 10.61 20.12 -18.93
CA GLU A 159 11.93 19.85 -18.34
C GLU A 159 12.65 21.11 -17.85
N ASP A 160 12.00 22.28 -17.89
CA ASP A 160 12.58 23.60 -17.51
C ASP A 160 13.76 24.04 -18.41
N GLU A 161 13.86 23.47 -19.61
CA GLU A 161 14.88 23.77 -20.62
C GLU A 161 14.42 24.93 -21.53
N LEU A 162 14.32 26.13 -20.96
CA LEU A 162 13.66 27.27 -21.60
C LEU A 162 14.33 27.74 -22.91
N ASP A 163 15.65 27.73 -22.99
CA ASP A 163 16.38 28.17 -24.19
C ASP A 163 16.13 27.24 -25.39
N ASP A 164 16.12 25.93 -25.15
CA ASP A 164 15.83 24.91 -26.17
C ASP A 164 14.35 24.96 -26.60
N ALA A 165 13.43 25.19 -25.65
CA ALA A 165 12.01 25.41 -25.97
C ALA A 165 11.80 26.63 -26.89
N ILE A 166 12.48 27.75 -26.61
CA ILE A 166 12.40 28.97 -27.42
C ILE A 166 12.94 28.72 -28.83
N ALA A 167 14.05 27.98 -28.97
CA ALA A 167 14.61 27.64 -30.27
C ALA A 167 13.64 26.81 -31.12
N GLU A 168 13.00 25.79 -30.53
CA GLU A 168 12.03 24.94 -31.22
C GLU A 168 10.77 25.71 -31.64
N PHE A 169 10.23 26.61 -30.80
CA PHE A 169 9.08 27.43 -31.19
C PHE A 169 9.42 28.47 -32.26
N ASN A 170 10.62 29.05 -32.23
CA ASN A 170 11.07 29.94 -33.30
C ASN A 170 11.22 29.19 -34.64
N GLY A 171 11.69 27.94 -34.61
CA GLY A 171 11.69 27.06 -35.79
C GLY A 171 10.29 26.87 -36.40
N CYS A 172 9.25 26.69 -35.56
CA CYS A 172 7.86 26.67 -36.06
C CYS A 172 7.48 27.98 -36.77
N LEU A 173 7.92 29.14 -36.26
CA LEU A 173 7.59 30.45 -36.82
C LEU A 173 8.37 30.76 -38.10
N GLU A 174 9.55 30.19 -38.29
CA GLU A 174 10.30 30.27 -39.55
C GLU A 174 9.55 29.60 -40.70
N GLY A 175 8.89 28.46 -40.44
CA GLY A 175 8.06 27.78 -41.43
C GLY A 175 6.64 28.37 -41.57
N ARG A 176 6.02 28.83 -40.48
CA ARG A 176 4.73 29.54 -40.50
C ARG A 176 4.66 30.60 -39.40
N ILE A 177 4.79 31.86 -39.81
CA ILE A 177 4.81 33.03 -38.92
C ILE A 177 3.54 33.23 -38.08
N ASP A 178 2.38 32.72 -38.53
CA ASP A 178 1.09 32.83 -37.83
C ASP A 178 0.68 31.55 -37.09
N TYR A 179 1.63 30.63 -36.84
CA TYR A 179 1.33 29.37 -36.18
C TYR A 179 1.03 29.56 -34.69
N ALA A 180 -0.27 29.49 -34.34
CA ALA A 180 -0.77 29.80 -33.00
C ALA A 180 -0.14 28.96 -31.86
N PRO A 181 0.15 27.65 -32.03
CA PRO A 181 0.81 26.86 -30.97
C PRO A 181 2.21 27.38 -30.61
N ALA A 182 2.98 27.86 -31.58
CA ALA A 182 4.32 28.43 -31.34
C ALA A 182 4.27 29.73 -30.53
N HIS A 183 3.37 30.65 -30.89
CA HIS A 183 3.18 31.91 -30.13
C HIS A 183 2.74 31.63 -28.69
N ARG A 184 1.86 30.64 -28.50
CA ARG A 184 1.45 30.20 -27.16
C ARG A 184 2.62 29.61 -26.38
N GLY A 185 3.43 28.77 -27.02
CA GLY A 185 4.64 28.17 -26.45
C GLY A 185 5.67 29.20 -26.00
N LEU A 186 6.00 30.17 -26.85
CA LEU A 186 6.88 31.29 -26.52
C LEU A 186 6.34 32.14 -25.37
N GLY A 187 5.03 32.37 -25.33
CA GLY A 187 4.38 33.08 -24.23
C GLY A 187 4.55 32.37 -22.88
N TRP A 188 4.53 31.04 -22.86
CA TRP A 188 4.84 30.25 -21.66
C TRP A 188 6.33 30.26 -21.34
N ALA A 189 7.19 30.07 -22.34
CA ALA A 189 8.64 30.04 -22.15
C ALA A 189 9.22 31.35 -21.61
N HIS A 190 8.65 32.50 -21.97
CA HIS A 190 9.06 33.80 -21.42
C HIS A 190 8.40 34.16 -20.09
N TYR A 191 7.36 33.45 -19.69
CA TYR A 191 6.65 33.69 -18.44
C TYR A 191 7.24 32.91 -17.26
N LEU A 192 7.69 31.68 -17.51
CA LEU A 192 8.39 30.82 -16.56
C LEU A 192 9.82 31.35 -16.32
#